data_AF-A0A1A8U735-F1
#
_entry.id   AF-A0A1A8U735-F1
#
_cell.length_a   1.000
_cell.length_b   1.000
_cell.length_c   1.000
_cell.angle_alpha   90.00
_cell.angle_beta   90.00
_cell.angle_gamma   90.00
#
_symmetry.space_group_name_H-M   'P 1'
#
loop_
_entity.id
_entity.type
_entity.pdbx_description
1 polymer ?
#
loop_
_entity_poly.entity_id
_entity_poly.type
_entity_poly.pdbx_seq_one_letter_code
_entity_poly.pdbx_strand_id
1 'polypeptide(L)'
;TTFVSGRVIVTHDSKTSTWHCPCIDGKFSCTHKATAKWHLFEKMPKMFETAKIPKEDFTCDEAEDIGSITDEAAERMIKYLISHKKIPAQLPETLVTSSRDAKALSGFPKHLIPSEDACTECGQHALGEPQLISATAKILTLSGLVTGISTYRKTCLNCDMVYRYQDWQDGVHNFDDHLLLSIHLCLLLRNALQTHTSVGRIIEIIELTERESFPNKDRILQAYLSFEGLTDHDYLYACDSCGYHPAVVVMGVHNEGVFSLPVSEIPNPPQNYNGEVNAHSFWEAVTMEVISHGLYPPGCRNPFVVEPTYHNWSPWIGPHTRHSDILLNTESEKVCMPDLSDGVDQYLTKEQLADEVLNLKLSEIKKLCKKCGIDGRGSKLDLVRRLRDEMDSSAIYNQVFKKLRGASGGWAVITCPCGVVYSLKFNLRAERPSDFADLLLSWKIFPNITVYDNASGLVSHINERCPQDTPFAIHEGTLLDHTAENIRQAAEHNLKVNLPWLKRRKQPEDVGGHPVTGSAEHYCLSDNFHQSNNKQNSDILRHIEIVPELAETLNSQCAEQLFADMRKNNYFLNRLTLSAHMFLQRNIMHNYNVRKNTRAKEYM
;
A
#
# COMPACT_ATOMS: atom_id res chain seq x y z
N THR A 1 -30.34 26.89 8.31
CA THR A 1 -30.50 26.95 9.79
C THR A 1 -29.16 27.20 10.45
N THR A 2 -29.10 27.99 11.51
CA THR A 2 -27.84 28.39 12.17
C THR A 2 -27.80 27.85 13.59
N PHE A 3 -26.75 27.08 13.93
CA PHE A 3 -26.51 26.54 15.27
C PHE A 3 -25.26 27.16 15.87
N VAL A 4 -25.33 27.54 17.14
CA VAL A 4 -24.23 28.20 17.86
C VAL A 4 -23.76 27.29 18.99
N SER A 5 -22.48 26.88 18.94
CA SER A 5 -21.82 26.15 20.03
C SER A 5 -20.58 26.95 20.46
N GLY A 6 -20.71 27.72 21.55
CA GLY A 6 -19.69 28.68 21.96
C GLY A 6 -19.50 29.80 20.91
N ARG A 7 -18.24 30.13 20.56
CA ARG A 7 -17.89 31.18 19.57
C ARG A 7 -17.94 30.70 18.10
N VAL A 8 -18.37 29.47 17.83
CA VAL A 8 -18.37 28.88 16.48
C VAL A 8 -19.81 28.72 15.99
N ILE A 9 -20.07 29.28 14.81
CA ILE A 9 -21.37 29.21 14.14
C ILE A 9 -21.31 28.13 13.06
N VAL A 10 -22.20 27.15 13.13
CA VAL A 10 -22.38 26.12 12.10
C VAL A 10 -23.62 26.47 11.29
N THR A 11 -23.47 26.53 9.97
CA THR A 11 -24.57 26.84 9.05
C THR A 11 -24.96 25.59 8.26
N HIS A 12 -26.26 25.33 8.19
CA HIS A 12 -26.86 24.30 7.36
C HIS A 12 -27.63 24.95 6.22
N ASP A 13 -27.26 24.61 4.98
CA ASP A 13 -28.02 24.94 3.78
C ASP A 13 -29.05 23.84 3.52
N SER A 14 -30.32 24.16 3.73
CA SER A 14 -31.43 23.22 3.55
C SER A 14 -31.71 22.86 2.09
N LYS A 15 -31.18 23.61 1.11
CA LYS A 15 -31.36 23.31 -0.32
C LYS A 15 -30.35 22.28 -0.82
N THR A 16 -29.10 22.40 -0.39
CA THR A 16 -28.00 21.50 -0.80
C THR A 16 -27.71 20.40 0.22
N SER A 17 -28.39 20.41 1.37
CA SER A 17 -28.12 19.54 2.53
C SER A 17 -26.66 19.61 3.01
N THR A 18 -25.99 20.75 2.76
CA THR A 18 -24.58 20.93 3.11
C THR A 18 -24.42 21.64 4.45
N TRP A 19 -23.39 21.23 5.17
CA TRP A 19 -23.07 21.75 6.51
C TRP A 19 -21.72 22.45 6.48
N HIS A 20 -21.70 23.70 6.88
CA HIS A 20 -20.52 24.55 6.86
C HIS A 20 -20.10 24.91 8.29
N CYS A 21 -18.83 24.71 8.60
CA CYS A 21 -18.22 25.13 9.87
C CYS A 21 -16.94 25.91 9.55
N PRO A 22 -16.77 27.15 10.04
CA PRO A 22 -15.54 27.93 9.87
C PRO A 22 -14.29 27.26 10.47
N CYS A 23 -14.49 26.24 11.31
CA CYS A 23 -13.42 25.49 11.96
C CYS A 23 -12.68 24.52 11.03
N ILE A 24 -13.20 24.30 9.81
CA ILE A 24 -12.63 23.41 8.80
C ILE A 24 -12.89 24.03 7.43
N ASP A 25 -11.85 24.57 6.78
CA ASP A 25 -11.86 25.02 5.38
C ASP A 25 -12.22 23.83 4.46
N GLY A 26 -13.51 23.53 4.30
CA GLY A 26 -14.00 22.55 3.32
C GLY A 26 -13.81 21.06 3.64
N LYS A 27 -13.44 20.66 4.87
CA LYS A 27 -13.32 19.22 5.24
C LYS A 27 -14.67 18.55 5.60
N PHE A 28 -14.74 17.22 5.42
CA PHE A 28 -15.95 16.40 5.54
C PHE A 28 -16.58 16.34 6.96
N SER A 29 -15.81 16.46 8.04
CA SER A 29 -16.38 16.38 9.41
C SER A 29 -15.58 17.15 10.47
N CYS A 30 -16.29 17.66 11.48
CA CYS A 30 -15.71 18.22 12.71
C CYS A 30 -16.72 18.06 13.86
N THR A 31 -16.24 18.18 15.10
CA THR A 31 -17.08 18.04 16.30
C THR A 31 -18.22 19.06 16.32
N HIS A 32 -18.00 20.30 15.87
CA HIS A 32 -19.06 21.31 15.80
C HIS A 32 -20.17 20.92 14.80
N LYS A 33 -19.83 20.37 13.62
CA LYS A 33 -20.82 19.85 12.66
C LYS A 33 -21.56 18.64 13.23
N ALA A 34 -20.86 17.73 13.92
CA ALA A 34 -21.46 16.55 14.52
C ALA A 34 -22.45 16.92 15.63
N THR A 35 -22.06 17.81 16.55
CA THR A 35 -22.94 18.32 17.62
C THR A 35 -24.12 19.10 17.05
N ALA A 36 -23.91 19.92 16.02
CA ALA A 36 -25.00 20.65 15.36
C ALA A 36 -26.00 19.70 14.67
N LYS A 37 -25.50 18.66 13.97
CA LYS A 37 -26.34 17.61 13.35
C LYS A 37 -27.13 16.85 14.40
N TRP A 38 -26.49 16.41 15.49
CA TRP A 38 -27.15 15.69 16.57
C TRP A 38 -28.24 16.55 17.25
N HIS A 39 -27.92 17.81 17.58
CA HIS A 39 -28.90 18.72 18.17
C HIS A 39 -30.09 19.01 17.24
N LEU A 40 -29.83 19.19 15.94
CA LEU A 40 -30.88 19.43 14.95
C LEU A 40 -31.72 18.18 14.71
N PHE A 41 -31.13 16.98 14.80
CA PHE A 41 -31.86 15.72 14.74
C PHE A 41 -32.83 15.58 15.91
N GLU A 42 -32.41 15.91 17.13
CA GLU A 42 -33.29 15.88 18.30
C GLU A 42 -34.41 16.93 18.25
N LYS A 43 -34.11 18.15 17.77
CA LYS A 43 -35.06 19.27 17.80
C LYS A 43 -35.98 19.34 16.58
N MET A 44 -35.50 18.88 15.42
CA MET A 44 -36.23 18.94 14.16
C MET A 44 -36.01 17.66 13.33
N PRO A 45 -36.55 16.51 13.77
CA PRO A 45 -36.33 15.21 13.11
C PRO A 45 -36.76 15.22 11.64
N LYS A 46 -37.83 15.96 11.32
CA LYS A 46 -38.37 16.13 9.96
C LYS A 46 -37.41 16.78 8.96
N MET A 47 -36.33 17.42 9.43
CA MET A 47 -35.26 17.92 8.53
C MET A 47 -34.32 16.82 8.05
N PHE A 48 -34.33 15.65 8.70
CA PHE A 48 -33.53 14.47 8.38
C PHE A 48 -34.37 13.33 7.79
N GLU A 49 -35.69 13.50 7.72
CA GLU A 49 -36.56 12.72 6.84
C GLU A 49 -36.21 13.11 5.41
N THR A 50 -35.39 12.27 4.77
CA THR A 50 -34.91 12.31 3.38
C THR A 50 -35.52 13.44 2.55
N ALA A 51 -34.84 14.59 2.53
CA ALA A 51 -35.02 15.52 1.42
C ALA A 51 -34.64 14.74 0.16
N LYS A 52 -35.63 14.43 -0.68
CA LYS A 52 -35.41 14.08 -2.08
C LYS A 52 -34.49 15.15 -2.62
N ILE A 53 -33.22 14.82 -2.76
CA ILE A 53 -32.22 15.68 -3.39
C ILE A 53 -32.85 16.08 -4.73
N PRO A 54 -33.03 17.37 -5.03
CA PRO A 54 -33.41 17.77 -6.36
C PRO A 54 -32.36 17.17 -7.29
N LYS A 55 -32.80 16.30 -8.20
CA LYS A 55 -32.01 15.96 -9.38
C LYS A 55 -31.60 17.31 -10.00
N GLU A 56 -30.36 17.70 -9.83
CA GLU A 56 -29.76 18.56 -10.84
C GLU A 56 -29.84 17.74 -12.12
N ASP A 57 -30.58 18.28 -13.09
CA ASP A 57 -30.88 17.66 -14.38
C ASP A 57 -29.58 17.32 -15.14
N PHE A 58 -28.98 16.20 -14.77
CA PHE A 58 -28.55 15.24 -15.75
C PHE A 58 -29.71 14.28 -15.92
N THR A 59 -30.32 14.31 -17.09
CA THR A 59 -31.02 13.16 -17.63
C THR A 59 -30.01 11.99 -17.66
N CYS A 60 -29.87 11.31 -16.52
CA CYS A 60 -29.70 9.87 -16.57
C CYS A 60 -30.99 9.39 -17.21
N ASP A 61 -30.90 9.03 -18.50
CA ASP A 61 -31.86 8.13 -19.09
C ASP A 61 -32.15 7.05 -18.05
N GLU A 62 -33.45 6.85 -17.82
CA GLU A 62 -34.02 5.94 -16.85
C GLU A 62 -33.10 4.73 -16.70
N ALA A 63 -32.45 4.62 -15.53
CA ALA A 63 -31.84 3.37 -15.15
C ALA A 63 -33.01 2.38 -15.10
N GLU A 64 -33.20 1.66 -16.21
CA GLU A 64 -34.00 0.45 -16.22
C GLU A 64 -33.55 -0.36 -15.01
N ASP A 65 -34.54 -0.90 -14.31
CA ASP A 65 -34.43 -1.65 -13.08
C ASP A 65 -33.55 -2.90 -13.29
N ILE A 66 -32.23 -2.70 -13.38
CA ILE A 66 -31.24 -3.77 -13.38
C ILE A 66 -31.24 -4.28 -11.95
N GLY A 67 -32.07 -5.30 -11.71
CA GLY A 67 -32.24 -5.91 -10.40
C GLY A 67 -30.90 -6.08 -9.69
N SER A 68 -30.86 -5.61 -8.44
CA SER A 68 -29.71 -5.71 -7.54
C SER A 68 -29.04 -7.07 -7.68
N ILE A 69 -27.79 -7.09 -8.14
CA ILE A 69 -26.98 -8.30 -8.12
C ILE A 69 -26.86 -8.77 -6.66
N THR A 70 -27.03 -10.07 -6.42
CA THR A 70 -26.80 -10.63 -5.08
C THR A 70 -25.31 -10.76 -4.81
N ASP A 71 -24.90 -10.77 -3.55
CA ASP A 71 -23.49 -10.88 -3.18
C ASP A 71 -22.87 -12.19 -3.69
N GLU A 72 -23.65 -13.28 -3.68
CA GLU A 72 -23.21 -14.58 -4.23
C GLU A 72 -23.03 -14.54 -5.75
N ALA A 73 -23.94 -13.86 -6.47
CA ALA A 73 -23.82 -13.70 -7.92
C ALA A 73 -22.61 -12.83 -8.29
N ALA A 74 -22.38 -11.75 -7.54
CA ALA A 74 -21.21 -10.89 -7.72
C ALA A 74 -19.90 -11.64 -7.45
N GLU A 75 -19.84 -12.45 -6.38
CA GLU A 75 -18.66 -13.26 -6.06
C GLU A 75 -18.33 -14.24 -7.19
N ARG A 76 -19.33 -14.96 -7.71
CA ARG A 76 -19.17 -15.88 -8.85
C ARG A 76 -18.66 -15.15 -10.08
N MET A 77 -19.24 -14.00 -10.41
CA MET A 77 -18.78 -13.15 -11.51
C MET A 77 -17.32 -12.71 -11.36
N ILE A 78 -16.93 -12.21 -10.18
CA ILE A 78 -15.56 -11.74 -9.93
C ILE A 78 -14.58 -12.91 -10.07
N LYS A 79 -14.88 -14.07 -9.48
CA LYS A 79 -14.05 -15.29 -9.60
C LYS A 79 -13.90 -15.72 -11.06
N TYR A 80 -14.98 -15.65 -11.84
CA TYR A 80 -14.92 -15.91 -13.28
C TYR A 80 -13.99 -14.93 -14.00
N LEU A 81 -14.13 -13.62 -13.76
CA LEU A 81 -13.29 -12.60 -14.38
C LEU A 81 -11.79 -12.81 -14.06
N ILE A 82 -11.47 -13.08 -12.80
CA ILE A 82 -10.09 -13.33 -12.34
C ILE A 82 -9.50 -14.59 -12.99
N SER A 83 -10.30 -15.63 -13.22
CA SER A 83 -9.80 -16.91 -13.73
C SER A 83 -9.81 -17.02 -15.27
N HIS A 84 -10.70 -16.31 -15.97
CA HIS A 84 -10.90 -16.49 -17.42
C HIS A 84 -10.73 -15.21 -18.26
N LYS A 85 -10.75 -14.02 -17.64
CA LYS A 85 -10.69 -12.72 -18.35
C LYS A 85 -9.45 -11.91 -18.01
N LYS A 86 -8.35 -12.60 -17.68
CA LYS A 86 -7.05 -11.96 -17.46
C LYS A 86 -6.54 -11.26 -18.73
N ILE A 87 -5.97 -10.09 -18.51
CA ILE A 87 -5.36 -9.24 -19.54
C ILE A 87 -3.84 -9.45 -19.47
N PRO A 88 -3.16 -9.87 -20.55
CA PRO A 88 -1.71 -10.03 -20.53
C PRO A 88 -0.99 -8.76 -20.06
N ALA A 89 0.01 -8.89 -19.18
CA ALA A 89 0.80 -7.75 -18.72
C ALA A 89 1.54 -7.04 -19.88
N GLN A 90 2.00 -7.82 -20.86
CA GLN A 90 2.53 -7.34 -22.14
C GLN A 90 1.50 -7.57 -23.24
N LEU A 91 0.99 -6.47 -23.80
CA LEU A 91 -0.01 -6.50 -24.86
C LEU A 91 0.65 -6.40 -26.24
N PRO A 92 0.09 -7.05 -27.28
CA PRO A 92 0.59 -6.93 -28.65
C PRO A 92 0.57 -5.47 -29.13
N GLU A 93 1.65 -5.02 -29.77
CA GLU A 93 1.76 -3.64 -30.28
C GLU A 93 0.65 -3.29 -31.28
N THR A 94 0.19 -4.27 -32.06
CA THR A 94 -0.93 -4.13 -32.99
C THR A 94 -2.23 -3.78 -32.28
N LEU A 95 -2.50 -4.38 -31.11
CA LEU A 95 -3.68 -4.10 -30.29
C LEU A 95 -3.57 -2.74 -29.60
N VAL A 96 -2.38 -2.37 -29.12
CA VAL A 96 -2.16 -1.04 -28.53
C VAL A 96 -2.38 0.05 -29.57
N THR A 97 -1.88 -0.15 -30.79
CA THR A 97 -2.04 0.77 -31.91
C THR A 97 -3.49 0.87 -32.37
N SER A 98 -4.19 -0.27 -32.51
CA SER A 98 -5.60 -0.27 -32.88
C SER A 98 -6.47 0.40 -31.82
N SER A 99 -6.24 0.13 -30.52
CA SER A 99 -6.94 0.78 -29.40
C SER A 99 -6.72 2.31 -29.36
N ARG A 100 -5.52 2.77 -29.72
CA ARG A 100 -5.18 4.21 -29.81
C ARG A 100 -5.97 4.89 -30.92
N ASP A 101 -5.98 4.29 -32.11
CA ASP A 101 -6.49 4.92 -33.32
C ASP A 101 -8.01 4.64 -33.53
N ALA A 102 -8.60 3.76 -32.71
CA ALA A 102 -9.98 3.29 -32.86
C ALA A 102 -11.03 4.40 -32.82
N LYS A 103 -10.88 5.48 -32.04
CA LYS A 103 -11.86 6.60 -32.09
C LYS A 103 -11.84 7.28 -33.46
N ALA A 104 -10.65 7.59 -33.99
CA ALA A 104 -10.50 8.26 -35.28
C ALA A 104 -10.96 7.38 -36.45
N LEU A 105 -10.76 6.07 -36.35
CA LEU A 105 -11.08 5.09 -37.39
C LEU A 105 -12.46 4.43 -37.22
N SER A 106 -13.25 4.84 -36.20
CA SER A 106 -14.50 4.14 -35.83
C SER A 106 -14.31 2.62 -35.64
N GLY A 107 -13.18 2.23 -35.05
CA GLY A 107 -12.73 0.84 -34.91
C GLY A 107 -13.29 0.09 -33.71
N PHE A 108 -13.97 0.77 -32.77
CA PHE A 108 -14.60 0.09 -31.62
C PHE A 108 -15.91 -0.59 -32.02
N PRO A 109 -16.18 -1.82 -31.56
CA PRO A 109 -17.48 -2.45 -31.78
C PRO A 109 -18.61 -1.67 -31.10
N LYS A 110 -19.74 -1.52 -31.80
CA LYS A 110 -20.93 -0.82 -31.25
C LYS A 110 -21.77 -1.69 -30.32
N HIS A 111 -21.69 -3.01 -30.48
CA HIS A 111 -22.42 -3.99 -29.69
C HIS A 111 -21.41 -4.90 -29.01
N LEU A 112 -21.21 -4.70 -27.72
CA LEU A 112 -20.25 -5.43 -26.89
C LEU A 112 -20.97 -6.59 -26.20
N ILE A 113 -20.91 -7.75 -26.85
CA ILE A 113 -21.59 -8.98 -26.43
C ILE A 113 -20.55 -9.97 -25.88
N PRO A 114 -20.77 -10.57 -24.70
CA PRO A 114 -19.83 -11.55 -24.15
C PRO A 114 -19.59 -12.71 -25.13
N SER A 115 -18.32 -13.07 -25.34
CA SER A 115 -17.91 -14.13 -26.27
C SER A 115 -18.33 -15.55 -25.85
N GLU A 116 -18.71 -15.77 -24.60
CA GLU A 116 -19.07 -17.09 -24.08
C GLU A 116 -20.31 -17.66 -24.77
N ASP A 117 -20.24 -18.92 -25.15
CA ASP A 117 -21.33 -19.71 -25.73
C ASP A 117 -21.90 -20.73 -24.72
N ALA A 118 -21.07 -21.16 -23.77
CA ALA A 118 -21.39 -22.20 -22.80
C ALA A 118 -20.97 -21.81 -21.37
N CYS A 119 -21.74 -22.26 -20.39
CA CYS A 119 -21.48 -21.96 -18.98
C CYS A 119 -20.24 -22.69 -18.45
N THR A 120 -19.26 -21.92 -17.98
CA THR A 120 -18.03 -22.42 -17.36
C THR A 120 -18.21 -22.99 -15.95
N GLU A 121 -19.31 -22.69 -15.25
CA GLU A 121 -19.52 -23.20 -13.89
C GLU A 121 -20.24 -24.56 -13.83
N CYS A 122 -21.35 -24.72 -14.55
CA CYS A 122 -22.18 -25.94 -14.47
C CYS A 122 -21.98 -26.91 -15.66
N GLY A 123 -20.81 -26.89 -16.29
CA GLY A 123 -20.42 -27.89 -17.30
C GLY A 123 -20.98 -27.65 -18.71
N GLN A 124 -20.77 -26.45 -19.26
CA GLN A 124 -21.01 -26.06 -20.66
C GLN A 124 -22.48 -26.09 -21.14
N HIS A 125 -23.43 -25.82 -20.25
CA HIS A 125 -24.81 -25.57 -20.66
C HIS A 125 -24.91 -24.31 -21.51
N ALA A 126 -25.78 -24.32 -22.53
CA ALA A 126 -26.00 -23.16 -23.40
C ALA A 126 -26.41 -21.93 -22.57
N LEU A 127 -25.81 -20.79 -22.91
CA LEU A 127 -26.19 -19.51 -22.33
C LEU A 127 -27.46 -18.98 -23.01
N GLY A 128 -28.27 -18.24 -22.27
CA GLY A 128 -29.42 -17.54 -22.83
C GLY A 128 -29.02 -16.47 -23.85
N GLU A 129 -30.00 -16.00 -24.61
CA GLU A 129 -29.81 -14.91 -25.58
C GLU A 129 -29.19 -13.66 -24.93
N PRO A 130 -28.33 -12.92 -25.66
CA PRO A 130 -27.74 -11.68 -25.17
C PRO A 130 -28.81 -10.69 -24.67
N GLN A 131 -28.69 -10.28 -23.41
CA GLN A 131 -29.54 -9.29 -22.77
C GLN A 131 -28.84 -7.94 -22.76
N LEU A 132 -29.50 -6.91 -23.27
CA LEU A 132 -28.98 -5.54 -23.23
C LEU A 132 -28.90 -5.06 -21.78
N ILE A 133 -27.75 -4.48 -21.39
CA ILE A 133 -27.54 -3.86 -20.08
C ILE A 133 -27.59 -2.33 -20.23
N SER A 134 -26.83 -1.80 -21.19
CA SER A 134 -26.78 -0.37 -21.47
C SER A 134 -26.77 -0.13 -22.96
N ALA A 135 -27.60 0.79 -23.45
CA ALA A 135 -27.56 1.29 -24.83
C ALA A 135 -26.73 2.59 -24.98
N THR A 136 -26.29 3.16 -23.85
CA THR A 136 -25.68 4.49 -23.76
C THR A 136 -24.29 4.44 -23.14
N ALA A 137 -23.66 3.26 -23.15
CA ALA A 137 -22.32 3.07 -22.66
C ALA A 137 -21.32 3.96 -23.41
N LYS A 138 -20.25 4.33 -22.71
CA LYS A 138 -19.23 5.25 -23.21
C LYS A 138 -17.85 4.64 -23.07
N ILE A 139 -17.03 4.77 -24.10
CA ILE A 139 -15.61 4.43 -24.05
C ILE A 139 -14.81 5.72 -23.88
N LEU A 140 -14.06 5.82 -22.79
CA LEU A 140 -13.11 6.91 -22.56
C LEU A 140 -11.77 6.60 -23.23
N THR A 141 -11.30 7.54 -24.05
CA THR A 141 -10.04 7.44 -24.79
C THR A 141 -9.14 8.63 -24.49
N LEU A 142 -7.90 8.60 -24.99
CA LEU A 142 -6.99 9.76 -24.92
C LEU A 142 -7.51 10.97 -25.72
N SER A 143 -8.36 10.73 -26.72
CA SER A 143 -8.93 11.74 -27.63
C SER A 143 -10.42 12.03 -27.33
N GLY A 144 -10.85 11.84 -26.08
CA GLY A 144 -12.23 12.11 -25.64
C GLY A 144 -13.13 10.87 -25.59
N LEU A 145 -14.45 11.10 -25.54
CA LEU A 145 -15.45 10.05 -25.38
C LEU A 145 -15.92 9.47 -26.72
N VAL A 146 -16.22 8.18 -26.73
CA VAL A 146 -16.98 7.48 -27.79
C VAL A 146 -18.34 7.11 -27.22
N THR A 147 -19.40 7.48 -27.94
CA THR A 147 -20.81 7.23 -27.56
C THR A 147 -21.48 6.29 -28.56
N GLY A 148 -22.72 5.87 -28.27
CA GLY A 148 -23.46 4.93 -29.12
C GLY A 148 -22.97 3.49 -28.99
N ILE A 149 -22.41 3.15 -27.83
CA ILE A 149 -21.95 1.81 -27.49
C ILE A 149 -23.04 1.13 -26.66
N SER A 150 -23.30 -0.12 -26.98
CA SER A 150 -24.21 -0.98 -26.22
C SER A 150 -23.48 -2.15 -25.61
N THR A 151 -23.78 -2.46 -24.35
CA THR A 151 -23.19 -3.57 -23.58
C THR A 151 -24.26 -4.60 -23.26
N TYR A 152 -23.86 -5.87 -23.29
CA TYR A 152 -24.76 -7.00 -23.08
C TYR A 152 -24.21 -7.95 -22.02
N ARG A 153 -25.11 -8.75 -21.44
CA ARG A 153 -24.78 -9.94 -20.65
C ARG A 153 -25.42 -11.17 -21.24
N LYS A 154 -24.90 -12.33 -20.86
CA LYS A 154 -25.54 -13.64 -21.04
C LYS A 154 -25.71 -14.29 -19.69
N THR A 155 -26.80 -15.04 -19.50
CA THR A 155 -27.08 -15.75 -18.24
C THR A 155 -27.22 -17.24 -18.52
N CYS A 156 -26.62 -18.08 -17.69
CA CYS A 156 -26.81 -19.51 -17.76
C CYS A 156 -28.22 -19.88 -17.29
N LEU A 157 -28.97 -20.61 -18.12
CA LEU A 157 -30.35 -21.01 -17.82
C LEU A 157 -30.48 -22.12 -16.76
N ASN A 158 -29.35 -22.71 -16.33
CA ASN A 158 -29.32 -23.81 -15.36
C ASN A 158 -28.87 -23.38 -13.96
N CYS A 159 -27.89 -22.49 -13.86
CA CYS A 159 -27.29 -22.10 -12.57
C CYS A 159 -27.23 -20.59 -12.34
N ASP A 160 -27.90 -19.80 -13.19
CA ASP A 160 -27.99 -18.33 -13.10
C ASP A 160 -26.64 -17.60 -13.12
N MET A 161 -25.56 -18.26 -13.57
CA MET A 161 -24.26 -17.61 -13.77
C MET A 161 -24.38 -16.49 -14.80
N VAL A 162 -23.89 -15.30 -14.47
CA VAL A 162 -23.94 -14.12 -15.33
C VAL A 162 -22.57 -13.86 -15.96
N TYR A 163 -22.56 -13.69 -17.28
CA TYR A 163 -21.40 -13.32 -18.08
C TYR A 163 -21.60 -11.91 -18.62
N ARG A 164 -20.78 -10.97 -18.17
CA ARG A 164 -20.73 -9.61 -18.72
C ARG A 164 -19.60 -9.49 -19.73
N TYR A 165 -19.71 -8.53 -20.65
CA TYR A 165 -18.68 -8.31 -21.66
C TYR A 165 -17.35 -7.90 -21.00
N GLN A 166 -16.26 -8.64 -21.25
CA GLN A 166 -14.91 -8.34 -20.77
C GLN A 166 -13.82 -8.79 -21.76
N ASP A 167 -14.07 -8.65 -23.07
CA ASP A 167 -13.17 -9.14 -24.12
C ASP A 167 -12.15 -8.06 -24.51
N TRP A 168 -11.02 -8.03 -23.80
CA TRP A 168 -9.99 -6.99 -23.94
C TRP A 168 -9.37 -6.91 -25.34
N GLN A 169 -9.52 -7.96 -26.15
CA GLN A 169 -9.04 -8.06 -27.53
C GLN A 169 -9.64 -6.99 -28.45
N ASP A 170 -10.82 -6.45 -28.11
CA ASP A 170 -11.44 -5.33 -28.83
C ASP A 170 -10.83 -3.97 -28.47
N GLY A 171 -9.76 -3.95 -27.68
CA GLY A 171 -9.03 -2.73 -27.32
C GLY A 171 -9.71 -1.89 -26.24
N VAL A 172 -10.63 -2.49 -25.46
CA VAL A 172 -11.35 -1.85 -24.35
C VAL A 172 -11.29 -2.67 -23.07
N HIS A 173 -11.39 -1.98 -21.94
CA HIS A 173 -11.63 -2.56 -20.62
C HIS A 173 -13.00 -2.10 -20.12
N ASN A 174 -13.89 -3.04 -19.83
CA ASN A 174 -15.20 -2.74 -19.28
C ASN A 174 -15.12 -2.62 -17.76
N PHE A 175 -15.57 -1.50 -17.19
CA PHE A 175 -15.62 -1.30 -15.73
C PHE A 175 -16.99 -1.65 -15.17
N ASP A 176 -18.05 -0.98 -15.61
CA ASP A 176 -19.40 -1.08 -15.00
C ASP A 176 -20.55 -1.14 -16.04
N ASP A 177 -20.24 -1.60 -17.26
CA ASP A 177 -21.16 -1.74 -18.40
C ASP A 177 -21.66 -0.41 -18.96
N HIS A 178 -21.35 0.71 -18.31
CA HIS A 178 -21.69 2.07 -18.71
C HIS A 178 -20.42 2.89 -19.02
N LEU A 179 -19.34 2.65 -18.28
CA LEU A 179 -18.02 3.22 -18.49
C LEU A 179 -17.05 2.11 -18.90
N LEU A 180 -16.42 2.31 -20.05
CA LEU A 180 -15.30 1.52 -20.54
C LEU A 180 -14.09 2.44 -20.73
N LEU A 181 -12.90 1.90 -20.58
CA LEU A 181 -11.65 2.60 -20.88
C LEU A 181 -11.01 1.96 -22.11
N SER A 182 -10.44 2.75 -23.02
CA SER A 182 -9.58 2.14 -24.04
C SER A 182 -8.32 1.57 -23.38
N ILE A 183 -7.88 0.42 -23.87
CA ILE A 183 -6.65 -0.24 -23.39
C ILE A 183 -5.44 0.70 -23.53
N HIS A 184 -5.37 1.47 -24.61
CA HIS A 184 -4.32 2.48 -24.79
C HIS A 184 -4.33 3.55 -23.66
N LEU A 185 -5.50 4.04 -23.25
CA LEU A 185 -5.61 4.98 -22.13
C LEU A 185 -5.12 4.33 -20.83
N CYS A 186 -5.51 3.08 -20.55
CA CYS A 186 -5.04 2.36 -19.37
C CYS A 186 -3.51 2.24 -19.32
N LEU A 187 -2.86 1.92 -20.44
CA LEU A 187 -1.40 1.87 -20.52
C LEU A 187 -0.74 3.24 -20.31
N LEU A 188 -1.35 4.31 -20.81
CA LEU A 188 -0.88 5.67 -20.57
C LEU A 188 -0.99 6.04 -19.09
N LEU A 189 -2.09 5.68 -18.42
CA LEU A 189 -2.29 5.91 -16.99
C LEU A 189 -1.25 5.14 -16.15
N ARG A 190 -0.97 3.87 -16.48
CA ARG A 190 0.11 3.08 -15.87
C ARG A 190 1.45 3.78 -15.98
N ASN A 191 1.77 4.30 -17.16
CA ASN A 191 3.03 5.01 -17.39
C ASN A 191 3.10 6.35 -16.63
N ALA A 192 1.99 7.08 -16.56
CA ALA A 192 1.90 8.35 -15.83
C ALA A 192 2.14 8.17 -14.32
N LEU A 193 1.62 7.09 -13.73
CA LEU A 193 1.84 6.75 -12.32
C LEU A 193 3.31 6.49 -12.00
N GLN A 194 4.03 5.86 -12.93
CA GLN A 194 5.48 5.65 -12.80
C GLN A 194 6.31 6.92 -12.98
N THR A 195 5.70 8.03 -13.41
CA THR A 195 6.28 9.38 -13.43
C THR A 195 5.59 10.30 -12.42
N HIS A 196 4.99 9.72 -11.37
CA HIS A 196 4.35 10.43 -10.24
C HIS A 196 3.17 11.35 -10.62
N THR A 197 2.49 11.03 -11.72
CA THR A 197 1.31 11.78 -12.17
C THR A 197 0.05 10.97 -11.90
N SER A 198 -0.88 11.53 -11.14
CA SER A 198 -2.12 10.86 -10.77
C SER A 198 -3.07 10.73 -11.96
N VAL A 199 -3.91 9.69 -11.93
CA VAL A 199 -4.97 9.46 -12.94
C VAL A 199 -5.82 10.72 -13.13
N GLY A 200 -6.30 11.32 -12.03
CA GLY A 200 -7.12 12.52 -12.09
C GLY A 200 -6.46 13.71 -12.80
N ARG A 201 -5.14 13.87 -12.72
CA ARG A 201 -4.41 14.93 -13.46
C ARG A 201 -4.37 14.64 -14.95
N ILE A 202 -4.14 13.39 -15.35
CA ILE A 202 -4.19 13.00 -16.76
C ILE A 202 -5.57 13.25 -17.35
N ILE A 203 -6.62 12.81 -16.64
CA ILE A 203 -8.00 13.01 -17.06
C ILE A 203 -8.31 14.51 -17.22
N GLU A 204 -7.88 15.35 -16.28
CA GLU A 204 -8.04 16.80 -16.36
C GLU A 204 -7.37 17.42 -17.59
N ILE A 205 -6.16 16.96 -17.94
CA ILE A 205 -5.45 17.42 -19.13
C ILE A 205 -6.24 17.08 -20.39
N ILE A 206 -6.80 15.87 -20.46
CA ILE A 206 -7.59 15.41 -21.59
C ILE A 206 -8.91 16.21 -21.67
N GLU A 207 -9.62 16.44 -20.56
CA GLU A 207 -10.83 17.27 -20.52
C GLU A 207 -10.57 18.68 -21.08
N LEU A 208 -9.46 19.30 -20.68
CA LEU A 208 -9.07 20.63 -21.14
C LEU A 208 -8.70 20.66 -22.63
N THR A 209 -8.06 19.61 -23.12
CA THR A 209 -7.60 19.50 -24.51
C THR A 209 -8.77 19.23 -25.46
N GLU A 210 -9.61 18.26 -25.12
CA GLU A 210 -10.76 17.83 -25.93
C GLU A 210 -11.98 18.75 -25.75
N ARG A 211 -11.98 19.60 -24.71
CA ARG A 211 -13.12 20.46 -24.34
C ARG A 211 -14.40 19.67 -24.10
N GLU A 212 -14.23 18.46 -23.58
CA GLU A 212 -15.30 17.53 -23.21
C GLU A 212 -15.29 17.35 -21.68
N SER A 213 -16.47 17.17 -21.09
CA SER A 213 -16.59 16.78 -19.68
C SER A 213 -16.64 15.27 -19.56
N PHE A 214 -15.84 14.71 -18.66
CA PHE A 214 -15.77 13.27 -18.43
C PHE A 214 -16.49 12.84 -17.16
N PRO A 215 -16.70 11.52 -16.98
CA PRO A 215 -17.19 10.99 -15.72
C PRO A 215 -16.31 11.39 -14.53
N ASN A 216 -16.86 11.22 -13.33
CA ASN A 216 -16.15 11.51 -12.09
C ASN A 216 -14.74 10.87 -12.07
N LYS A 217 -13.72 11.66 -11.72
CA LYS A 217 -12.30 11.24 -11.73
C LYS A 217 -12.02 10.06 -10.79
N ASP A 218 -12.75 9.93 -9.67
CA ASP A 218 -12.64 8.78 -8.78
C ASP A 218 -13.24 7.52 -9.41
N ARG A 219 -14.35 7.64 -10.16
CA ARG A 219 -14.92 6.53 -10.94
C ARG A 219 -13.94 6.06 -12.04
N ILE A 220 -13.27 6.99 -12.72
CA ILE A 220 -12.25 6.64 -13.72
C ILE A 220 -11.02 5.99 -13.06
N LEU A 221 -10.63 6.45 -11.87
CA LEU A 221 -9.58 5.78 -11.10
C LEU A 221 -9.98 4.34 -10.75
N GLN A 222 -11.19 4.10 -10.26
CA GLN A 222 -11.67 2.74 -9.98
C GLN A 222 -11.72 1.87 -11.25
N ALA A 223 -12.14 2.44 -12.38
CA ALA A 223 -12.07 1.78 -13.67
C ALA A 223 -10.64 1.37 -14.04
N TYR A 224 -9.66 2.26 -13.84
CA TYR A 224 -8.24 1.93 -14.04
C TYR A 224 -7.73 0.87 -13.06
N LEU A 225 -8.09 0.95 -11.77
CA LEU A 225 -7.68 -0.05 -10.79
C LEU A 225 -8.26 -1.44 -11.13
N SER A 226 -9.51 -1.52 -11.59
CA SER A 226 -10.11 -2.78 -12.04
C SER A 226 -9.39 -3.37 -13.26
N PHE A 227 -8.88 -2.52 -14.17
CA PHE A 227 -8.02 -2.95 -15.29
C PHE A 227 -6.71 -3.55 -14.77
N GLU A 228 -6.05 -2.89 -13.82
CA GLU A 228 -4.84 -3.43 -13.18
C GLU A 228 -5.13 -4.70 -12.38
N GLY A 229 -6.33 -4.87 -11.82
CA GLY A 229 -6.76 -6.08 -11.10
C GLY A 229 -6.95 -7.28 -12.03
N LEU A 230 -7.40 -7.04 -13.27
CA LEU A 230 -7.49 -8.06 -14.32
C LEU A 230 -6.19 -8.22 -15.11
N THR A 231 -5.21 -7.34 -14.95
CA THR A 231 -3.90 -7.52 -15.60
C THR A 231 -3.14 -8.68 -14.94
N ASP A 232 -2.56 -9.54 -15.76
CA ASP A 232 -1.80 -10.72 -15.37
C ASP A 232 -0.34 -10.37 -15.06
N HIS A 233 -0.16 -9.53 -14.04
CA HIS A 233 1.16 -9.22 -13.50
C HIS A 233 1.69 -10.41 -12.69
N ASP A 234 2.94 -10.78 -12.92
CA ASP A 234 3.56 -11.91 -12.22
C ASP A 234 3.89 -11.64 -10.74
N TYR A 235 3.96 -10.36 -10.37
CA TYR A 235 4.39 -9.87 -9.06
C TYR A 235 5.62 -10.62 -8.48
N LEU A 236 6.59 -10.98 -9.33
CA LEU A 236 7.73 -11.83 -8.95
C LEU A 236 8.62 -11.24 -7.85
N TYR A 237 8.80 -9.91 -7.85
CA TYR A 237 9.61 -9.19 -6.86
C TYR A 237 11.02 -9.80 -6.71
N ALA A 238 11.69 -9.95 -7.85
CA ALA A 238 13.01 -10.54 -7.94
C ALA A 238 13.90 -9.73 -8.89
N CYS A 239 15.19 -9.66 -8.58
CA CYS A 239 16.18 -8.99 -9.41
C CYS A 239 16.77 -9.98 -10.42
N ASP A 240 16.88 -9.57 -11.68
CA ASP A 240 17.51 -10.40 -12.72
C ASP A 240 19.00 -10.65 -12.43
N SER A 241 19.68 -9.71 -11.75
CA SER A 241 21.09 -9.82 -11.40
C SER A 241 21.34 -10.58 -10.08
N CYS A 242 20.45 -10.42 -9.08
CA CYS A 242 20.62 -11.07 -7.77
C CYS A 242 19.84 -12.40 -7.62
N GLY A 243 18.99 -12.75 -8.60
CA GLY A 243 18.12 -13.92 -8.54
C GLY A 243 17.04 -13.84 -7.47
N TYR A 244 16.47 -14.98 -7.08
CA TYR A 244 15.41 -15.04 -6.06
C TYR A 244 15.92 -14.97 -4.61
N HIS A 245 17.23 -15.17 -4.40
CA HIS A 245 17.84 -15.27 -3.08
C HIS A 245 19.06 -14.33 -3.01
N PRO A 246 18.84 -13.01 -2.85
CA PRO A 246 19.94 -12.06 -2.79
C PRO A 246 20.75 -12.27 -1.50
N ALA A 247 22.06 -12.42 -1.62
CA ALA A 247 22.96 -12.64 -0.48
C ALA A 247 23.10 -11.40 0.41
N VAL A 248 22.91 -10.21 -0.15
CA VAL A 248 22.97 -8.92 0.54
C VAL A 248 21.63 -8.23 0.36
N VAL A 249 21.08 -7.68 1.44
CA VAL A 249 19.83 -6.93 1.41
C VAL A 249 19.92 -5.65 2.22
N VAL A 250 19.16 -4.64 1.80
CA VAL A 250 19.03 -3.34 2.45
C VAL A 250 17.56 -3.12 2.81
N MET A 251 17.33 -2.81 4.08
CA MET A 251 16.01 -2.62 4.66
C MET A 251 15.74 -1.16 4.90
N GLY A 252 14.49 -0.75 4.77
CA GLY A 252 14.11 0.62 5.11
C GLY A 252 12.61 0.78 5.31
N VAL A 253 12.24 1.85 6.00
CA VAL A 253 10.86 2.24 6.25
C VAL A 253 10.56 3.65 5.74
N HIS A 254 9.42 3.80 5.09
CA HIS A 254 8.85 5.09 4.73
C HIS A 254 7.73 5.45 5.70
N ASN A 255 8.03 6.34 6.64
CA ASN A 255 7.18 6.71 7.76
C ASN A 255 6.01 7.65 7.41
N GLU A 256 5.94 8.21 6.19
CA GLU A 256 4.82 9.11 5.88
C GLU A 256 3.55 8.33 5.52
N GLY A 257 2.53 8.58 6.34
CA GLY A 257 1.15 8.07 6.34
C GLY A 257 0.67 7.42 5.05
N VAL A 258 0.62 6.09 5.07
CA VAL A 258 -0.04 5.28 4.04
C VAL A 258 -1.56 5.43 4.19
N PHE A 259 -2.06 5.47 5.43
CA PHE A 259 -3.48 5.63 5.74
C PHE A 259 -3.71 6.23 7.13
N SER A 260 -4.86 6.89 7.30
CA SER A 260 -5.31 7.47 8.57
C SER A 260 -6.36 6.55 9.21
N LEU A 261 -5.92 5.48 9.85
CA LEU A 261 -6.80 4.56 10.59
C LEU A 261 -6.57 4.63 12.11
N PRO A 262 -7.46 5.24 12.91
CA PRO A 262 -7.33 5.28 14.37
C PRO A 262 -7.07 3.89 14.97
N VAL A 263 -6.04 3.75 15.80
CA VAL A 263 -5.63 2.47 16.42
C VAL A 263 -6.78 1.76 17.17
N SER A 264 -7.76 2.50 17.67
CA SER A 264 -8.96 1.97 18.32
C SER A 264 -9.95 1.27 17.38
N GLU A 265 -9.78 1.41 16.08
CA GLU A 265 -10.68 0.86 15.05
C GLU A 265 -10.23 -0.52 14.54
N ILE A 266 -9.01 -0.99 14.88
CA ILE A 266 -8.54 -2.32 14.53
C ILE A 266 -9.00 -3.33 15.59
N PRO A 267 -9.80 -4.36 15.22
CA PRO A 267 -10.20 -5.41 16.16
C PRO A 267 -9.00 -6.16 16.75
N ASN A 268 -9.12 -6.60 18.00
CA ASN A 268 -8.15 -7.51 18.61
C ASN A 268 -8.07 -8.82 17.80
N PRO A 269 -6.90 -9.47 17.75
CA PRO A 269 -6.76 -10.75 17.08
C PRO A 269 -7.61 -11.85 17.75
N PRO A 270 -7.94 -12.94 17.04
CA PRO A 270 -8.54 -14.14 17.61
C PRO A 270 -7.72 -14.69 18.79
N GLN A 271 -8.37 -15.40 19.71
CA GLN A 271 -7.68 -16.07 20.81
C GLN A 271 -6.68 -17.11 20.25
N ASN A 272 -5.44 -17.11 20.76
CA ASN A 272 -4.33 -17.95 20.30
C ASN A 272 -3.85 -17.68 18.86
N TYR A 273 -4.08 -16.47 18.33
CA TYR A 273 -3.45 -16.05 17.08
C TYR A 273 -1.92 -16.15 17.17
N ASN A 274 -1.30 -16.87 16.23
CA ASN A 274 0.12 -17.20 16.21
C ASN A 274 0.97 -16.22 15.38
N GLY A 275 0.37 -15.15 14.85
CA GLY A 275 1.09 -14.19 14.02
C GLY A 275 1.25 -14.64 12.56
N GLU A 276 0.52 -15.65 12.09
CA GLU A 276 0.58 -16.09 10.69
C GLU A 276 -0.57 -15.53 9.83
N VAL A 277 -0.26 -15.14 8.60
CA VAL A 277 -1.22 -14.61 7.63
C VAL A 277 -1.03 -15.25 6.25
N ASN A 278 -2.11 -15.50 5.53
CA ASN A 278 -2.04 -16.02 4.17
C ASN A 278 -1.92 -14.88 3.15
N ALA A 279 -0.77 -14.78 2.48
CA ALA A 279 -0.50 -13.76 1.48
C ALA A 279 -1.36 -13.92 0.23
N HIS A 280 -1.56 -15.15 -0.26
CA HIS A 280 -2.37 -15.40 -1.44
C HIS A 280 -3.81 -14.92 -1.21
N SER A 281 -4.48 -15.43 -0.18
CA SER A 281 -5.87 -15.09 0.15
C SER A 281 -6.06 -13.61 0.45
N PHE A 282 -5.14 -12.97 1.18
CA PHE A 282 -5.22 -11.54 1.48
C PHE A 282 -5.16 -10.70 0.20
N TRP A 283 -4.17 -10.93 -0.66
CA TRP A 283 -3.98 -10.13 -1.86
C TRP A 283 -4.99 -10.46 -2.97
N GLU A 284 -5.54 -11.67 -2.98
CA GLU A 284 -6.71 -12.04 -3.77
C GLU A 284 -7.94 -11.24 -3.31
N ALA A 285 -8.23 -11.18 -2.01
CA ALA A 285 -9.34 -10.38 -1.46
C ALA A 285 -9.21 -8.89 -1.81
N VAL A 286 -8.00 -8.31 -1.70
CA VAL A 286 -7.73 -6.92 -2.12
C VAL A 286 -8.01 -6.73 -3.62
N THR A 287 -7.69 -7.73 -4.45
CA THR A 287 -7.96 -7.69 -5.90
C THR A 287 -9.46 -7.82 -6.19
N MET A 288 -10.17 -8.68 -5.45
CA MET A 288 -11.62 -8.82 -5.55
C MET A 288 -12.35 -7.53 -5.18
N GLU A 289 -11.93 -6.83 -4.11
CA GLU A 289 -12.49 -5.53 -3.73
C GLU A 289 -12.35 -4.50 -4.87
N VAL A 290 -11.16 -4.43 -5.47
CA VAL A 290 -10.87 -3.49 -6.56
C VAL A 290 -11.75 -3.76 -7.78
N ILE A 291 -11.95 -5.04 -8.14
CA ILE A 291 -12.80 -5.44 -9.27
C ILE A 291 -14.29 -5.21 -8.93
N SER A 292 -14.71 -5.47 -7.70
CA SER A 292 -16.12 -5.37 -7.29
C SER A 292 -16.67 -3.95 -7.36
N HIS A 293 -15.82 -2.91 -7.29
CA HIS A 293 -16.25 -1.53 -7.48
C HIS A 293 -16.98 -1.27 -8.81
N GLY A 294 -16.75 -2.08 -9.84
CA GLY A 294 -17.49 -1.99 -11.11
C GLY A 294 -18.85 -2.69 -11.11
N LEU A 295 -19.18 -3.43 -10.05
CA LEU A 295 -20.43 -4.19 -9.92
C LEU A 295 -21.43 -3.55 -8.94
N TYR A 296 -20.93 -2.74 -8.00
CA TYR A 296 -21.76 -2.08 -6.99
C TYR A 296 -21.87 -0.58 -7.29
N PRO A 297 -23.10 -0.05 -7.50
CA PRO A 297 -23.30 1.38 -7.72
C PRO A 297 -22.77 2.25 -6.56
N PRO A 298 -22.41 3.52 -6.83
CA PRO A 298 -22.03 4.45 -5.78
C PRO A 298 -23.11 4.57 -4.70
N GLY A 299 -22.73 4.39 -3.44
CA GLY A 299 -23.64 4.45 -2.28
C GLY A 299 -24.21 3.09 -1.85
N CYS A 300 -24.03 2.03 -2.64
CA CYS A 300 -24.30 0.67 -2.20
C CYS A 300 -23.16 0.14 -1.32
N ARG A 301 -23.50 -0.75 -0.37
CA ARG A 301 -22.49 -1.47 0.42
C ARG A 301 -21.77 -2.46 -0.50
N ASN A 302 -20.45 -2.36 -0.58
CA ASN A 302 -19.60 -3.36 -1.21
C ASN A 302 -19.24 -4.42 -0.15
N PRO A 303 -19.62 -5.70 -0.30
CA PRO A 303 -19.34 -6.75 0.69
C PRO A 303 -17.88 -7.22 0.66
N PHE A 304 -17.12 -6.90 -0.40
CA PHE A 304 -15.74 -7.34 -0.60
C PHE A 304 -14.70 -6.41 0.05
N VAL A 305 -15.13 -5.40 0.81
CA VAL A 305 -14.23 -4.45 1.48
C VAL A 305 -13.30 -5.20 2.45
N VAL A 306 -12.00 -5.05 2.24
CA VAL A 306 -10.95 -5.60 3.10
C VAL A 306 -10.68 -4.65 4.26
N GLU A 307 -11.22 -5.00 5.42
CA GLU A 307 -11.00 -4.26 6.66
C GLU A 307 -9.64 -4.62 7.30
N PRO A 308 -8.94 -3.66 7.91
CA PRO A 308 -7.66 -3.92 8.58
C PRO A 308 -7.87 -4.74 9.85
N THR A 309 -7.31 -5.95 9.89
CA THR A 309 -7.27 -6.79 11.09
C THR A 309 -5.90 -7.45 11.23
N TYR A 310 -5.45 -7.74 12.45
CA TYR A 310 -4.12 -8.35 12.64
C TYR A 310 -3.97 -9.74 11.98
N HIS A 311 -5.07 -10.50 11.85
CA HIS A 311 -5.09 -11.86 11.33
C HIS A 311 -5.41 -11.96 9.84
N ASN A 312 -5.76 -10.84 9.19
CA ASN A 312 -5.99 -10.76 7.75
C ASN A 312 -5.32 -9.50 7.18
N TRP A 313 -4.01 -9.40 7.41
CA TRP A 313 -3.18 -8.32 6.92
C TRP A 313 -1.81 -8.85 6.54
N SER A 314 -1.54 -8.98 5.25
CA SER A 314 -0.34 -9.68 4.78
C SER A 314 0.64 -8.76 4.05
N PRO A 315 1.96 -8.87 4.32
CA PRO A 315 2.97 -8.28 3.44
C PRO A 315 2.94 -8.96 2.06
N TRP A 316 3.63 -8.37 1.09
CA TRP A 316 3.98 -9.05 -0.16
C TRP A 316 5.44 -9.46 -0.13
N ILE A 317 5.71 -10.74 -0.37
CA ILE A 317 7.04 -11.29 -0.62
C ILE A 317 6.93 -12.08 -1.93
N GLY A 318 7.91 -11.90 -2.82
CA GLY A 318 7.95 -12.58 -4.11
C GLY A 318 7.75 -14.10 -3.97
N PRO A 319 6.95 -14.76 -4.83
CA PRO A 319 6.55 -16.16 -4.66
C PRO A 319 7.73 -17.14 -4.65
N HIS A 320 8.83 -16.83 -5.34
CA HIS A 320 10.05 -17.64 -5.30
C HIS A 320 10.98 -17.30 -4.12
N THR A 321 10.78 -16.14 -3.50
CA THR A 321 11.56 -15.66 -2.36
C THR A 321 10.97 -16.17 -1.04
N ARG A 322 9.64 -16.18 -0.91
CA ARG A 322 8.95 -16.68 0.30
C ARG A 322 9.02 -18.19 0.43
N HIS A 323 9.06 -18.69 1.66
CA HIS A 323 9.05 -20.13 1.93
C HIS A 323 7.69 -20.78 1.59
N SER A 324 6.59 -20.08 1.91
CA SER A 324 5.22 -20.52 1.63
C SER A 324 4.29 -19.31 1.49
N ASP A 325 3.01 -19.54 1.18
CA ASP A 325 1.97 -18.48 1.18
C ASP A 325 1.56 -18.05 2.60
N ILE A 326 1.94 -18.81 3.63
CA ILE A 326 1.80 -18.43 5.02
C ILE A 326 3.03 -17.63 5.43
N LEU A 327 2.81 -16.36 5.77
CA LEU A 327 3.84 -15.40 6.17
C LEU A 327 3.65 -15.01 7.63
N LEU A 328 4.73 -14.59 8.28
CA LEU A 328 4.68 -13.98 9.60
C LEU A 328 4.22 -12.52 9.49
N ASN A 329 3.34 -12.14 10.40
CA ASN A 329 2.95 -10.78 10.72
C ASN A 329 2.51 -10.69 12.19
N THR A 330 3.46 -10.41 13.08
CA THR A 330 3.21 -10.35 14.53
C THR A 330 2.81 -8.96 15.04
N GLU A 331 2.25 -8.11 14.17
CA GLU A 331 1.84 -6.74 14.55
C GLU A 331 0.88 -6.67 15.75
N SER A 332 0.12 -7.74 16.02
CA SER A 332 -0.73 -7.84 17.21
C SER A 332 0.04 -7.83 18.53
N GLU A 333 1.27 -8.33 18.56
CA GLU A 333 2.10 -8.34 19.77
C GLU A 333 2.43 -6.92 20.22
N LYS A 334 2.45 -5.98 19.27
CA LYS A 334 2.60 -4.55 19.55
C LYS A 334 1.43 -4.00 20.38
N VAL A 335 0.29 -4.70 20.48
CA VAL A 335 -0.93 -4.34 21.26
C VAL A 335 -0.78 -4.70 22.74
N CYS A 336 -0.19 -5.86 23.03
CA CYS A 336 -0.16 -6.50 24.34
C CYS A 336 1.10 -6.13 25.14
N MET A 337 1.35 -4.84 25.34
CA MET A 337 2.29 -4.41 26.40
C MET A 337 1.49 -4.07 27.65
N PRO A 338 1.25 -5.01 28.58
CA PRO A 338 0.97 -4.67 29.97
C PRO A 338 2.24 -4.10 30.63
N ASP A 339 2.06 -3.27 31.65
CA ASP A 339 3.12 -2.64 32.45
C ASP A 339 4.30 -3.60 32.76
N LEU A 340 5.52 -3.23 32.34
CA LEU A 340 6.79 -3.83 32.75
C LEU A 340 7.76 -2.66 32.96
N SER A 341 8.04 -2.20 34.19
CA SER A 341 9.05 -2.78 35.10
C SER A 341 10.12 -3.58 34.36
N ASP A 342 11.31 -2.98 34.27
CA ASP A 342 12.58 -3.51 33.81
C ASP A 342 12.72 -3.91 32.32
N GLY A 343 13.38 -3.03 31.56
CA GLY A 343 14.51 -3.47 30.75
C GLY A 343 14.38 -3.52 29.22
N VAL A 344 13.19 -3.50 28.62
CA VAL A 344 13.08 -3.64 27.16
C VAL A 344 12.16 -2.57 26.53
N ASP A 345 12.82 -1.67 25.78
CA ASP A 345 12.32 -0.82 24.70
C ASP A 345 11.15 0.16 24.94
N GLN A 346 11.52 1.36 25.40
CA GLN A 346 10.81 2.58 25.00
C GLN A 346 11.18 2.94 23.54
N TYR A 347 10.18 2.92 22.67
CA TYR A 347 10.20 2.93 21.20
C TYR A 347 10.92 4.10 20.52
N LEU A 348 11.02 5.24 21.18
CA LEU A 348 11.83 6.40 20.82
C LEU A 348 12.16 7.09 22.13
N THR A 349 13.41 7.54 22.31
CA THR A 349 13.74 8.34 23.50
C THR A 349 12.94 9.63 23.47
N LYS A 350 12.76 10.28 24.62
CA LYS A 350 12.05 11.56 24.68
C LYS A 350 12.72 12.60 23.78
N GLU A 351 14.03 12.50 23.60
CA GLU A 351 14.86 13.33 22.73
C GLU A 351 14.51 13.11 21.25
N GLN A 352 14.43 11.85 20.80
CA GLN A 352 14.08 11.55 19.41
C GLN A 352 12.64 12.00 19.07
N LEU A 353 11.69 11.80 19.98
CA LEU A 353 10.33 12.31 19.80
C LEU A 353 10.30 13.84 19.81
N ALA A 354 11.08 14.50 20.66
CA ALA A 354 11.18 15.95 20.68
C ALA A 354 11.74 16.50 19.36
N ASP A 355 12.73 15.84 18.77
CA ASP A 355 13.29 16.19 17.46
C ASP A 355 12.26 16.02 16.34
N GLU A 356 11.41 14.99 16.40
CA GLU A 356 10.30 14.86 15.47
C GLU A 356 9.21 15.92 15.68
N VAL A 357 8.90 16.29 16.94
CA VAL A 357 8.01 17.43 17.23
C VAL A 357 8.58 18.72 16.65
N LEU A 358 9.91 18.90 16.64
CA LEU A 358 10.54 20.07 16.01
C LEU A 358 10.32 20.15 14.50
N ASN A 359 9.97 19.06 13.82
CA ASN A 359 9.64 19.09 12.39
C ASN A 359 8.20 19.52 12.11
N LEU A 360 7.31 19.50 13.11
CA LEU A 360 5.93 19.94 12.96
C LEU A 360 5.80 21.46 12.80
N LYS A 361 4.69 21.92 12.19
CA LYS A 361 4.35 23.35 12.17
C LYS A 361 3.99 23.83 13.58
N LEU A 362 4.34 25.08 13.93
CA LEU A 362 4.04 25.65 15.26
C LEU A 362 2.56 25.55 15.65
N SER A 363 1.65 25.69 14.68
CA SER A 363 0.21 25.55 14.89
C SER A 363 -0.21 24.12 15.28
N GLU A 364 0.53 23.10 14.85
CA GLU A 364 0.28 21.70 15.21
C GLU A 364 0.85 21.35 16.57
N ILE A 365 2.04 21.87 16.90
CA ILE A 365 2.65 21.71 18.23
C ILE A 365 1.72 22.34 19.28
N LYS A 366 1.18 23.54 19.03
CA LYS A 366 0.19 24.16 19.93
C LYS A 366 -1.07 23.32 20.12
N LYS A 367 -1.57 22.67 19.06
CA LYS A 367 -2.71 21.74 19.15
C LYS A 367 -2.35 20.49 19.95
N LEU A 368 -1.13 20.00 19.82
CA LEU A 368 -0.62 18.86 20.57
C LEU A 368 -0.48 19.19 22.05
N CYS A 369 0.17 20.30 22.41
CA CYS A 369 0.24 20.78 23.80
C CYS A 369 -1.14 20.87 24.43
N LYS A 370 -2.13 21.44 23.73
CA LYS A 370 -3.51 21.54 24.22
C LYS A 370 -4.14 20.16 24.48
N LYS A 371 -3.87 19.15 23.63
CA LYS A 371 -4.37 17.77 23.83
C LYS A 371 -3.73 17.11 25.04
N CYS A 372 -2.44 17.36 25.27
CA CYS A 372 -1.67 16.84 26.39
C CYS A 372 -1.88 17.62 27.70
N GLY A 373 -2.73 18.66 27.71
CA GLY A 373 -2.94 19.51 28.90
C GLY A 373 -1.80 20.49 29.20
N ILE A 374 -0.88 20.70 28.25
CA ILE A 374 0.32 21.54 28.39
C ILE A 374 0.05 22.95 27.85
N ASP A 375 0.61 23.99 28.51
CA ASP A 375 0.47 25.39 28.07
C ASP A 375 1.02 25.59 26.65
N GLY A 376 0.20 26.14 25.75
CA GLY A 376 0.51 26.37 24.33
C GLY A 376 1.15 27.73 24.00
N ARG A 377 1.51 28.55 24.99
CA ARG A 377 2.19 29.84 24.79
C ARG A 377 3.70 29.67 24.64
N GLY A 378 4.38 30.50 23.84
CA GLY A 378 5.84 30.51 23.70
C GLY A 378 6.35 30.20 22.28
N SER A 379 7.68 30.13 22.15
CA SER A 379 8.35 29.77 20.89
C SER A 379 8.22 28.27 20.60
N LYS A 380 8.61 27.86 19.39
CA LYS A 380 8.59 26.45 18.98
C LYS A 380 9.43 25.57 19.92
N LEU A 381 10.64 26.01 20.24
CA LEU A 381 11.56 25.32 21.15
C LEU A 381 11.00 25.22 22.57
N ASP A 382 10.35 26.28 23.07
CA ASP A 382 9.76 26.26 24.41
C ASP A 382 8.63 25.24 24.55
N LEU A 383 7.86 25.02 23.48
CA LEU A 383 6.76 24.07 23.44
C LEU A 383 7.26 22.63 23.31
N VAL A 384 8.28 22.40 22.47
CA VAL A 384 8.92 21.09 22.34
C VAL A 384 9.56 20.68 23.66
N ARG A 385 10.30 21.59 24.30
CA ARG A 385 10.93 21.32 25.60
C ARG A 385 9.90 20.90 26.65
N ARG A 386 8.79 21.63 26.76
CA ARG A 386 7.69 21.29 27.67
C ARG A 386 7.02 19.96 27.35
N LEU A 387 6.79 19.66 26.07
CA LEU A 387 6.27 18.35 25.67
C LEU A 387 7.22 17.25 26.12
N ARG A 388 8.53 17.39 25.85
CA ARG A 388 9.56 16.43 26.25
C ARG A 388 9.62 16.22 27.76
N ASP A 389 9.60 17.31 28.53
CA ASP A 389 9.71 17.25 30.00
C ASP A 389 8.49 16.54 30.64
N GLU A 390 7.33 16.52 29.98
CA GLU A 390 6.10 15.85 30.44
C GLU A 390 5.92 14.43 29.88
N MET A 391 6.83 13.97 29.02
CA MET A 391 6.76 12.64 28.37
C MET A 391 7.19 11.48 29.28
N ASP A 392 7.50 11.74 30.55
CA ASP A 392 7.53 10.69 31.59
C ASP A 392 6.16 10.04 31.82
N SER A 393 5.09 10.76 31.52
CA SER A 393 3.74 10.20 31.56
C SER A 393 3.47 9.35 30.32
N SER A 394 3.23 8.05 30.51
CA SER A 394 2.83 7.13 29.44
C SER A 394 1.62 7.64 28.64
N ALA A 395 0.67 8.34 29.29
CA ALA A 395 -0.48 8.94 28.60
C ALA A 395 -0.08 10.07 27.65
N ILE A 396 0.83 10.96 28.07
CA ILE A 396 1.32 12.09 27.25
C ILE A 396 2.22 11.58 26.15
N TYR A 397 3.15 10.68 26.46
CA TYR A 397 4.00 9.99 25.49
C TYR A 397 3.17 9.40 24.36
N ASN A 398 2.14 8.62 24.69
CA ASN A 398 1.26 7.99 23.71
C ASN A 398 0.48 9.02 22.87
N GLN A 399 0.08 10.15 23.44
CA GLN A 399 -0.60 11.21 22.66
C GLN A 399 0.34 11.93 21.69
N VAL A 400 1.57 12.21 22.11
CA VAL A 400 2.63 12.80 21.27
C VAL A 400 2.98 11.84 20.14
N PHE A 401 3.22 10.58 20.48
CA PHE A 401 3.51 9.51 19.54
C PHE A 401 2.40 9.36 18.48
N LYS A 402 1.13 9.25 18.90
CA LYS A 402 -0.04 9.17 18.01
C LYS A 402 -0.17 10.39 17.08
N LYS A 403 0.19 11.59 17.56
CA LYS A 403 0.11 12.82 16.75
C LYS A 403 1.21 12.88 15.70
N LEU A 404 2.41 12.38 16.01
CA LEU A 404 3.56 12.41 15.12
C LEU A 404 3.51 11.33 14.05
N ARG A 405 3.25 10.08 14.46
CA ARG A 405 3.32 8.94 13.54
C ARG A 405 2.07 8.78 12.68
N GLY A 406 1.02 9.57 12.90
CA GLY A 406 -0.27 9.26 12.30
C GLY A 406 -0.76 7.89 12.77
N ALA A 407 -1.82 7.39 12.16
CA ALA A 407 -2.50 6.22 12.68
C ALA A 407 -2.04 4.89 12.02
N SER A 408 -1.07 4.94 11.10
CA SER A 408 -0.38 3.80 10.47
C SER A 408 1.14 3.95 10.61
N GLY A 409 1.89 2.85 10.57
CA GLY A 409 3.35 2.85 10.72
C GLY A 409 4.14 3.00 9.42
N GLY A 410 3.53 3.52 8.37
CA GLY A 410 4.18 3.64 7.07
C GLY A 410 4.20 2.32 6.30
N TRP A 411 5.14 2.21 5.37
CA TRP A 411 5.42 0.98 4.63
C TRP A 411 6.92 0.68 4.65
N ALA A 412 7.25 -0.60 4.75
CA ALA A 412 8.62 -1.10 4.84
C ALA A 412 8.96 -1.93 3.61
N VAL A 413 10.24 -1.91 3.21
CA VAL A 413 10.76 -2.74 2.12
C VAL A 413 12.04 -3.44 2.48
N ILE A 414 12.24 -4.61 1.87
CA ILE A 414 13.55 -5.26 1.74
C ILE A 414 13.94 -5.18 0.26
N THR A 415 15.13 -4.65 -0.01
CA THR A 415 15.67 -4.47 -1.35
C THR A 415 17.02 -5.16 -1.50
N CYS A 416 17.40 -5.54 -2.73
CA CYS A 416 18.79 -5.90 -3.02
C CYS A 416 19.63 -4.64 -3.32
N PRO A 417 20.97 -4.74 -3.41
CA PRO A 417 21.85 -3.62 -3.75
C PRO A 417 21.54 -2.96 -5.11
N CYS A 418 20.93 -3.68 -6.05
CA CYS A 418 20.47 -3.12 -7.32
C CYS A 418 19.25 -2.18 -7.16
N GLY A 419 18.65 -2.12 -5.98
CA GLY A 419 17.45 -1.34 -5.66
C GLY A 419 16.14 -2.02 -6.06
N VAL A 420 16.16 -3.31 -6.39
CA VAL A 420 14.93 -4.08 -6.67
C VAL A 420 14.30 -4.51 -5.34
N VAL A 421 12.98 -4.34 -5.22
CA VAL A 421 12.21 -4.68 -4.02
C VAL A 421 11.85 -6.17 -4.01
N TYR A 422 12.13 -6.86 -2.91
CA TYR A 422 11.80 -8.27 -2.67
C TYR A 422 10.65 -8.45 -1.69
N SER A 423 10.50 -7.52 -0.75
CA SER A 423 9.43 -7.55 0.25
C SER A 423 8.84 -6.16 0.43
N LEU A 424 7.52 -6.10 0.61
CA LEU A 424 6.73 -4.89 0.84
C LEU A 424 5.74 -5.15 1.98
N LYS A 425 5.85 -4.42 3.08
CA LYS A 425 4.93 -4.50 4.22
C LYS A 425 4.26 -3.15 4.44
N PHE A 426 2.95 -3.16 4.65
CA PHE A 426 2.21 -1.98 5.09
C PHE A 426 1.97 -2.13 6.59
N ASN A 427 2.51 -1.25 7.41
CA ASN A 427 2.46 -1.42 8.86
C ASN A 427 1.19 -0.77 9.41
N LEU A 428 0.35 -1.54 10.10
CA LEU A 428 -0.81 -1.01 10.84
C LEU A 428 -0.35 -0.17 12.03
N ARG A 429 0.83 -0.47 12.59
CA ARG A 429 1.44 0.23 13.72
C ARG A 429 2.85 0.67 13.38
N ALA A 430 3.40 1.62 14.14
CA ALA A 430 4.77 2.05 13.96
C ALA A 430 5.72 0.86 13.74
N GLU A 431 6.60 1.02 12.75
CA GLU A 431 7.59 0.02 12.39
C GLU A 431 8.50 -0.31 13.58
N ARG A 432 8.90 -1.57 13.66
CA ARG A 432 9.83 -2.13 14.64
C ARG A 432 10.73 -3.15 13.95
N PRO A 433 11.91 -3.47 14.51
CA PRO A 433 12.75 -4.53 13.96
C PRO A 433 12.05 -5.88 13.88
N SER A 434 11.06 -6.14 14.74
CA SER A 434 10.18 -7.32 14.66
C SER A 434 9.47 -7.45 13.30
N ASP A 435 9.16 -6.34 12.63
CA ASP A 435 8.54 -6.35 11.30
C ASP A 435 9.48 -6.88 10.22
N PHE A 436 10.76 -6.53 10.29
CA PHE A 436 11.78 -7.05 9.39
C PHE A 436 12.17 -8.48 9.74
N ALA A 437 12.16 -8.84 11.02
CA ALA A 437 12.31 -10.22 11.46
C ALA A 437 11.18 -11.10 10.88
N ASP A 438 9.92 -10.65 10.92
CA ASP A 438 8.80 -11.37 10.29
C ASP A 438 9.05 -11.61 8.79
N LEU A 439 9.47 -10.56 8.08
CA LEU A 439 9.75 -10.64 6.64
C LEU A 439 10.87 -11.62 6.32
N LEU A 440 12.02 -11.52 7.01
CA LEU A 440 13.18 -12.37 6.79
C LEU A 440 12.91 -13.84 7.15
N LEU A 441 12.24 -14.09 8.27
CA LEU A 441 11.88 -15.46 8.69
C LEU A 441 10.83 -16.07 7.76
N SER A 442 10.12 -15.26 6.99
CA SER A 442 9.22 -15.73 5.93
C SER A 442 9.93 -16.03 4.60
N TRP A 443 11.22 -15.71 4.46
CA TRP A 443 12.00 -16.04 3.27
C TRP A 443 12.42 -17.51 3.27
N LYS A 444 12.54 -18.09 2.08
CA LYS A 444 13.03 -19.46 1.90
C LYS A 444 14.51 -19.61 2.27
N ILE A 445 15.31 -18.59 1.97
CA ILE A 445 16.75 -18.54 2.19
C ILE A 445 17.07 -17.23 2.90
N PHE A 446 17.69 -17.32 4.08
CA PHE A 446 18.10 -16.16 4.85
C PHE A 446 19.34 -15.51 4.18
N PRO A 447 19.37 -14.17 3.99
CA PRO A 447 20.50 -13.49 3.34
C PRO A 447 21.77 -13.53 4.21
N ASN A 448 22.95 -13.61 3.59
CA ASN A 448 24.22 -13.55 4.33
C ASN A 448 24.45 -12.18 4.98
N ILE A 449 24.05 -11.08 4.35
CA ILE A 449 24.25 -9.73 4.88
C ILE A 449 22.90 -8.99 4.89
N THR A 450 22.50 -8.52 6.06
CA THR A 450 21.35 -7.63 6.22
C THR A 450 21.81 -6.24 6.65
N VAL A 451 21.42 -5.21 5.92
CA VAL A 451 21.71 -3.82 6.27
C VAL A 451 20.45 -3.14 6.78
N TYR A 452 20.48 -2.68 8.02
CA TYR A 452 19.35 -2.05 8.68
C TYR A 452 19.80 -1.11 9.81
N ASP A 453 19.09 0.01 9.98
CA ASP A 453 19.46 1.07 10.92
C ASP A 453 19.42 0.63 12.39
N ASN A 454 18.49 -0.27 12.74
CA ASN A 454 18.39 -0.85 14.08
C ASN A 454 18.82 -2.33 14.07
N ALA A 455 20.07 -2.56 13.64
CA ALA A 455 20.66 -3.88 13.47
C ALA A 455 20.64 -4.71 14.77
N SER A 456 21.00 -4.12 15.91
CA SER A 456 21.00 -4.83 17.20
C SER A 456 19.59 -5.27 17.61
N GLY A 457 18.59 -4.42 17.45
CA GLY A 457 17.19 -4.79 17.71
C GLY A 457 16.69 -5.91 16.79
N LEU A 458 17.09 -5.90 15.51
CA LEU A 458 16.74 -6.96 14.56
C LEU A 458 17.35 -8.30 14.96
N VAL A 459 18.63 -8.31 15.35
CA VAL A 459 19.32 -9.52 15.83
C VAL A 459 18.61 -10.09 17.05
N SER A 460 18.33 -9.27 18.07
CA SER A 460 17.66 -9.73 19.28
C SER A 460 16.33 -10.41 18.97
N HIS A 461 15.49 -9.80 18.15
CA HIS A 461 14.20 -10.37 17.77
C HIS A 461 14.32 -11.69 16.98
N ILE A 462 15.33 -11.82 16.10
CA ILE A 462 15.55 -13.06 15.36
C ILE A 462 16.06 -14.17 16.29
N ASN A 463 17.00 -13.86 17.18
CA ASN A 463 17.56 -14.82 18.13
C ASN A 463 16.49 -15.35 19.11
N GLU A 464 15.57 -14.47 19.56
CA GLU A 464 14.45 -14.85 20.43
C GLU A 464 13.48 -15.82 19.73
N ARG A 465 13.25 -15.65 18.44
CA ARG A 465 12.31 -16.47 17.66
C ARG A 465 12.92 -17.79 17.17
N CYS A 466 14.24 -17.83 16.99
CA CYS A 466 14.96 -18.98 16.46
C CYS A 466 16.08 -19.46 17.39
N PRO A 467 15.83 -19.73 18.69
CA PRO A 467 16.90 -19.94 19.68
C PRO A 467 17.76 -21.18 19.44
N GLN A 468 17.27 -22.17 18.68
CA GLN A 468 17.97 -23.41 18.36
C GLN A 468 18.71 -23.38 17.02
N ASP A 469 18.36 -22.44 16.13
CA ASP A 469 18.90 -22.31 14.78
C ASP A 469 18.98 -20.84 14.40
N THR A 470 19.72 -20.09 15.22
CA THR A 470 19.85 -18.64 15.09
C THR A 470 20.66 -18.31 13.83
N PRO A 471 20.11 -17.57 12.84
CA PRO A 471 20.87 -17.16 11.66
C PRO A 471 22.13 -16.35 12.03
N PHE A 472 21.99 -15.39 12.95
CA PHE A 472 23.08 -14.53 13.43
C PHE A 472 23.93 -15.17 14.55
N ALA A 473 24.31 -16.44 14.38
CA ALA A 473 25.04 -17.20 15.40
C ALA A 473 26.46 -16.65 15.69
N ILE A 474 27.11 -16.07 14.68
CA ILE A 474 28.48 -15.57 14.79
C ILE A 474 28.45 -14.19 15.44
N HIS A 475 29.03 -14.08 16.64
CA HIS A 475 29.19 -12.82 17.38
C HIS A 475 27.91 -11.97 17.44
N GLU A 476 26.74 -12.60 17.59
CA GLU A 476 25.44 -11.90 17.57
C GLU A 476 25.24 -11.07 16.28
N GLY A 477 25.66 -11.63 15.15
CA GLY A 477 25.56 -11.00 13.82
C GLY A 477 26.52 -9.84 13.60
N THR A 478 27.49 -9.59 14.48
CA THR A 478 28.57 -8.62 14.25
C THR A 478 29.75 -9.26 13.52
N LEU A 479 30.62 -8.43 12.93
CA LEU A 479 31.77 -8.93 12.16
C LEU A 479 32.85 -9.58 13.05
N LEU A 480 32.94 -9.19 14.32
CA LEU A 480 33.97 -9.59 15.28
C LEU A 480 33.38 -9.61 16.70
N ASP A 481 33.99 -10.36 17.61
CA ASP A 481 33.58 -10.41 19.01
C ASP A 481 33.71 -9.05 19.71
N HIS A 482 32.87 -8.82 20.72
CA HIS A 482 32.74 -7.54 21.45
C HIS A 482 33.89 -7.28 22.44
N THR A 483 35.14 -7.48 22.02
CA THR A 483 36.31 -7.16 22.84
C THR A 483 36.59 -5.67 22.85
N ALA A 484 37.13 -5.16 23.97
CA ALA A 484 37.53 -3.76 24.08
C ALA A 484 38.54 -3.34 22.99
N GLU A 485 39.38 -4.28 22.54
CA GLU A 485 40.37 -4.05 21.48
C GLU A 485 39.70 -3.87 20.12
N ASN A 486 38.78 -4.76 19.73
CA ASN A 486 38.07 -4.65 18.46
C ASN A 486 37.25 -3.36 18.39
N ILE A 487 36.55 -3.02 19.48
CA ILE A 487 35.76 -1.78 19.57
C ILE A 487 36.68 -0.56 19.41
N ARG A 488 37.85 -0.56 20.06
CA ARG A 488 38.84 0.51 19.93
C ARG A 488 39.36 0.62 18.49
N GLN A 489 39.77 -0.49 17.87
CA GLN A 489 40.29 -0.49 16.50
C GLN A 489 39.23 -0.05 15.48
N ALA A 490 37.97 -0.44 15.68
CA ALA A 490 36.86 0.02 14.87
C ALA A 490 36.61 1.53 15.03
N ALA A 491 36.65 2.04 16.27
CA ALA A 491 36.52 3.47 16.56
C ALA A 491 37.65 4.32 15.98
N GLU A 492 38.85 3.76 15.86
CA GLU A 492 40.00 4.38 15.21
C GLU A 492 40.01 4.21 13.68
N HIS A 493 38.97 3.59 13.09
CA HIS A 493 38.88 3.25 11.66
C HIS A 493 40.06 2.40 11.14
N ASN A 494 40.71 1.64 12.03
CA ASN A 494 41.87 0.80 11.74
C ASN A 494 41.50 -0.67 11.46
N LEU A 495 40.22 -1.02 11.59
CA LEU A 495 39.72 -2.38 11.47
C LEU A 495 39.22 -2.68 10.05
N LYS A 496 39.64 -3.83 9.50
CA LYS A 496 39.13 -4.36 8.23
C LYS A 496 38.88 -5.85 8.34
N VAL A 497 37.67 -6.28 7.97
CA VAL A 497 37.25 -7.68 7.94
C VAL A 497 36.94 -8.05 6.51
N ASN A 498 37.71 -8.97 5.93
CA ASN A 498 37.52 -9.39 4.54
C ASN A 498 36.52 -10.55 4.49
N LEU A 499 35.50 -10.40 3.65
CA LEU A 499 34.51 -11.43 3.36
C LEU A 499 34.62 -11.83 1.87
N PRO A 500 35.68 -12.59 1.49
CA PRO A 500 36.00 -12.85 0.08
C PRO A 500 34.89 -13.65 -0.64
N TRP A 501 34.08 -14.39 0.11
CA TRP A 501 32.96 -15.17 -0.41
C TRP A 501 31.82 -14.32 -0.98
N LEU A 502 31.79 -13.01 -0.70
CA LEU A 502 30.88 -12.05 -1.34
C LEU A 502 31.25 -11.80 -2.82
N LYS A 503 32.53 -11.90 -3.16
CA LYS A 503 33.03 -11.70 -4.54
C LYS A 503 33.19 -13.01 -5.30
N ARG A 504 33.53 -14.09 -4.61
CA ARG A 504 33.72 -15.42 -5.22
C ARG A 504 33.14 -16.47 -4.31
N ARG A 505 32.17 -17.24 -4.81
CA ARG A 505 31.54 -18.34 -4.07
C ARG A 505 32.59 -19.21 -3.34
N LYS A 506 32.37 -19.46 -2.04
CA LYS A 506 33.21 -20.27 -1.15
C LYS A 506 33.36 -21.69 -1.69
N GLN A 507 34.57 -22.24 -1.62
CA GLN A 507 34.92 -23.60 -2.07
C GLN A 507 35.91 -24.24 -1.07
N PRO A 508 35.58 -25.38 -0.44
CA PRO A 508 34.27 -26.05 -0.48
C PRO A 508 33.17 -25.17 0.13
N GLU A 509 31.93 -25.42 -0.26
CA GLU A 509 30.77 -24.73 0.30
C GLU A 509 30.47 -25.22 1.72
N ASP A 510 29.97 -24.31 2.56
CA ASP A 510 29.51 -24.66 3.90
C ASP A 510 28.21 -25.47 3.83
N VAL A 511 28.02 -26.38 4.78
CA VAL A 511 26.74 -27.10 4.93
C VAL A 511 25.64 -26.10 5.26
N GLY A 512 24.58 -26.06 4.46
CA GLY A 512 23.50 -25.08 4.60
C GLY A 512 23.88 -23.67 4.13
N GLY A 513 25.04 -23.51 3.47
CA GLY A 513 25.49 -22.21 2.96
C GLY A 513 24.54 -21.62 1.93
N HIS A 514 24.49 -20.29 1.88
CA HIS A 514 23.65 -19.55 0.95
C HIS A 514 24.02 -19.88 -0.51
N PRO A 515 23.05 -20.11 -1.41
CA PRO A 515 23.28 -20.67 -2.75
C PRO A 515 24.20 -19.83 -3.64
N VAL A 516 24.21 -18.50 -3.44
CA VAL A 516 25.05 -17.57 -4.23
C VAL A 516 26.50 -17.54 -3.72
N THR A 517 26.70 -17.58 -2.40
CA THR A 517 28.01 -17.32 -1.77
C THR A 517 28.69 -18.59 -1.29
N GLY A 518 27.96 -19.68 -1.10
CA GLY A 518 28.45 -20.92 -0.47
C GLY A 518 28.80 -20.75 1.01
N SER A 519 28.49 -19.61 1.63
CA SER A 519 28.80 -19.30 3.02
C SER A 519 27.56 -19.50 3.90
N ALA A 520 27.74 -20.12 5.06
CA ALA A 520 26.71 -20.21 6.12
C ALA A 520 26.79 -19.02 7.11
N GLU A 521 27.70 -18.07 6.87
CA GLU A 521 27.88 -16.91 7.74
C GLU A 521 26.80 -15.85 7.46
N HIS A 522 26.20 -15.32 8.53
CA HIS A 522 25.20 -14.26 8.47
C HIS A 522 25.55 -13.09 9.38
N TYR A 523 25.49 -11.87 8.86
CA TYR A 523 25.82 -10.65 9.57
C TYR A 523 24.72 -9.60 9.41
N CYS A 524 24.46 -8.84 10.48
CA CYS A 524 23.56 -7.71 10.48
C CYS A 524 24.35 -6.42 10.68
N LEU A 525 24.45 -5.64 9.60
CA LEU A 525 25.26 -4.44 9.46
C LEU A 525 24.39 -3.18 9.48
N SER A 526 25.02 -2.04 9.75
CA SER A 526 24.40 -0.72 9.75
C SER A 526 25.17 0.26 8.88
N ASP A 527 24.45 1.23 8.29
CA ASP A 527 25.06 2.33 7.55
C ASP A 527 25.44 3.49 8.48
N ASN A 528 26.49 4.21 8.11
CA ASN A 528 27.13 5.26 8.90
C ASN A 528 26.25 6.50 9.13
N PHE A 529 25.20 6.71 8.34
CA PHE A 529 24.35 7.92 8.45
C PHE A 529 23.45 7.92 9.70
N HIS A 530 23.23 6.77 10.33
CA HIS A 530 22.30 6.61 11.46
C HIS A 530 23.00 6.59 12.83
N GLN A 531 24.21 7.18 12.92
CA GLN A 531 25.03 7.28 14.14
C GLN A 531 24.27 7.80 15.38
N SER A 532 23.21 8.59 15.22
CA SER A 532 22.39 9.07 16.34
C SER A 532 21.56 7.99 17.03
N ASN A 533 21.44 6.78 16.45
CA ASN A 533 20.63 5.67 16.97
C ASN A 533 21.46 4.56 17.64
N ASN A 534 22.80 4.61 17.58
CA ASN A 534 23.65 3.58 18.18
C ASN A 534 23.61 3.67 19.71
N LYS A 535 22.90 2.74 20.34
CA LYS A 535 22.73 2.66 21.80
C LYS A 535 23.88 1.91 22.49
N GLN A 536 24.62 1.06 21.77
CA GLN A 536 25.70 0.23 22.33
C GLN A 536 27.05 0.53 21.68
N ASN A 537 28.11 0.63 22.49
CA ASN A 537 29.48 0.85 21.99
C ASN A 537 29.97 -0.26 21.03
N SER A 538 29.39 -1.46 21.10
CA SER A 538 29.69 -2.59 20.21
C SER A 538 29.08 -2.46 18.81
N ASP A 539 28.07 -1.60 18.60
CA ASP A 539 27.41 -1.44 17.29
C ASP A 539 28.38 -0.91 16.23
N ILE A 540 29.51 -0.31 16.63
CA ILE A 540 30.56 0.08 15.70
C ILE A 540 31.14 -1.10 14.91
N LEU A 541 31.05 -2.33 15.44
CA LEU A 541 31.48 -3.57 14.77
C LEU A 541 30.50 -4.03 13.69
N ARG A 542 29.37 -3.34 13.51
CA ARG A 542 28.37 -3.58 12.48
C ARG A 542 28.54 -2.67 11.26
N HIS A 543 29.51 -1.76 11.28
CA HIS A 543 29.66 -0.77 10.22
C HIS A 543 30.09 -1.42 8.91
N ILE A 544 29.38 -1.09 7.83
CA ILE A 544 29.65 -1.60 6.47
C ILE A 544 31.08 -1.28 6.02
N GLU A 545 31.64 -0.14 6.43
CA GLU A 545 33.00 0.30 6.06
C GLU A 545 34.11 -0.65 6.52
N ILE A 546 33.84 -1.47 7.54
CA ILE A 546 34.79 -2.47 8.04
C ILE A 546 34.98 -3.57 6.99
N VAL A 547 34.02 -3.79 6.09
CA VAL A 547 34.07 -4.84 5.05
C VAL A 547 34.46 -4.22 3.69
N PRO A 548 35.72 -4.39 3.22
CA PRO A 548 36.16 -3.79 1.97
C PRO A 548 35.36 -4.25 0.75
N GLU A 549 34.86 -5.50 0.78
CA GLU A 549 34.00 -6.02 -0.29
C GLU A 549 32.62 -5.37 -0.38
N LEU A 550 32.17 -4.66 0.65
CA LEU A 550 30.89 -3.95 0.66
C LEU A 550 31.08 -2.43 0.56
N ALA A 551 32.06 -1.88 1.27
CA ALA A 551 32.28 -0.43 1.39
C ALA A 551 32.38 0.31 0.05
N GLU A 552 32.93 -0.34 -0.98
CA GLU A 552 33.14 0.28 -2.30
C GLU A 552 32.01 0.00 -3.30
N THR A 553 31.19 -1.03 -3.06
CA THR A 553 30.27 -1.57 -4.09
C THR A 553 28.81 -1.57 -3.69
N LEU A 554 28.52 -1.54 -2.38
CA LEU A 554 27.17 -1.61 -1.86
C LEU A 554 26.51 -0.23 -1.96
N ASN A 555 25.40 -0.14 -2.68
CA ASN A 555 24.48 0.99 -2.58
C ASN A 555 23.57 0.80 -1.35
N SER A 556 24.05 1.19 -0.16
CA SER A 556 23.28 1.13 1.09
C SER A 556 22.10 2.11 1.14
N GLN A 557 22.11 3.13 0.28
CA GLN A 557 21.06 4.15 0.19
C GLN A 557 19.93 3.77 -0.78
N CYS A 558 19.92 2.56 -1.36
CA CYS A 558 18.95 2.19 -2.39
C CYS A 558 17.49 2.28 -1.90
N ALA A 559 17.22 1.90 -0.65
CA ALA A 559 15.90 2.02 -0.02
C ALA A 559 15.51 3.50 0.17
N GLU A 560 16.43 4.34 0.62
CA GLU A 560 16.21 5.78 0.83
C GLU A 560 15.98 6.53 -0.49
N GLN A 561 16.73 6.17 -1.54
CA GLN A 561 16.54 6.67 -2.90
C GLN A 561 15.16 6.30 -3.44
N LEU A 562 14.74 5.04 -3.25
CA LEU A 562 13.39 4.59 -3.59
C LEU A 562 12.34 5.43 -2.84
N PHE A 563 12.51 5.66 -1.55
CA PHE A 563 11.58 6.45 -0.75
C PHE A 563 11.53 7.91 -1.15
N ALA A 564 12.67 8.53 -1.44
CA ALA A 564 12.73 9.90 -1.92
C ALA A 564 11.95 10.07 -3.23
N ASP A 565 12.03 9.07 -4.11
CA ASP A 565 11.28 9.06 -5.36
C ASP A 565 9.78 8.83 -5.12
N MET A 566 9.43 7.82 -4.33
CA MET A 566 8.04 7.42 -4.09
C MET A 566 7.25 8.43 -3.24
N ARG A 567 7.91 9.27 -2.45
CA ARG A 567 7.27 10.36 -1.69
C ARG A 567 6.47 11.31 -2.59
N LYS A 568 6.87 11.44 -3.86
CA LYS A 568 6.15 12.23 -4.86
C LYS A 568 4.75 11.69 -5.14
N ASN A 569 4.45 10.43 -4.78
CA ASN A 569 3.13 9.83 -4.96
C ASN A 569 2.16 10.11 -3.79
N ASN A 570 2.67 10.54 -2.63
CA ASN A 570 1.88 10.71 -1.40
C ASN A 570 0.67 11.64 -1.59
N TYR A 571 0.76 12.63 -2.49
CA TYR A 571 -0.36 13.57 -2.71
C TYR A 571 -1.63 12.93 -3.28
N PHE A 572 -1.50 11.78 -3.97
CA PHE A 572 -2.65 11.05 -4.50
C PHE A 572 -2.88 9.72 -3.78
N LEU A 573 -1.83 9.00 -3.38
CA LEU A 573 -1.99 7.73 -2.68
C LEU A 573 -2.68 7.90 -1.32
N ASN A 574 -2.33 8.95 -0.56
CA ASN A 574 -2.88 9.18 0.78
C ASN A 574 -4.35 9.66 0.76
N ARG A 575 -4.93 9.81 -0.43
CA ARG A 575 -6.34 10.17 -0.64
C ARG A 575 -7.21 8.96 -0.98
N LEU A 576 -6.62 7.79 -1.18
CA LEU A 576 -7.31 6.56 -1.54
C LEU A 576 -7.90 5.86 -0.31
N THR A 577 -8.84 4.95 -0.55
CA THR A 577 -9.21 3.95 0.45
C THR A 577 -8.01 3.06 0.74
N LEU A 578 -8.05 2.36 1.88
CA LEU A 578 -6.95 1.54 2.36
C LEU A 578 -6.50 0.50 1.32
N SER A 579 -7.44 -0.33 0.87
CA SER A 579 -7.19 -1.39 -0.11
C SER A 579 -6.73 -0.84 -1.45
N ALA A 580 -7.35 0.27 -1.92
CA ALA A 580 -6.94 0.92 -3.16
C ALA A 580 -5.51 1.49 -3.07
N HIS A 581 -5.12 2.05 -1.91
CA HIS A 581 -3.73 2.47 -1.67
C HIS A 581 -2.80 1.27 -1.78
N MET A 582 -3.03 0.22 -0.99
CA MET A 582 -2.13 -0.95 -0.96
C MET A 582 -2.00 -1.60 -2.33
N PHE A 583 -3.13 -1.80 -3.01
CA PHE A 583 -3.19 -2.35 -4.35
C PHE A 583 -2.37 -1.50 -5.32
N LEU A 584 -2.61 -0.18 -5.36
CA LEU A 584 -1.93 0.71 -6.29
C LEU A 584 -0.43 0.86 -5.96
N GLN A 585 -0.06 0.95 -4.68
CA GLN A 585 1.34 1.01 -4.25
C GLN A 585 2.09 -0.28 -4.63
N ARG A 586 1.48 -1.46 -4.42
CA ARG A 586 2.05 -2.75 -4.88
C ARG A 586 2.22 -2.77 -6.40
N ASN A 587 1.22 -2.31 -7.15
CA ASN A 587 1.30 -2.23 -8.61
C ASN A 587 2.39 -1.25 -9.08
N ILE A 588 2.56 -0.11 -8.41
CA ILE A 588 3.63 0.85 -8.70
C ILE A 588 5.01 0.22 -8.43
N MET A 589 5.17 -0.49 -7.31
CA MET A 589 6.42 -1.20 -6.96
C MET A 589 6.74 -2.32 -7.96
N HIS A 590 5.73 -3.08 -8.42
CA HIS A 590 5.92 -4.11 -9.44
C HIS A 590 6.48 -3.51 -10.73
N ASN A 591 5.83 -2.47 -11.26
CA ASN A 591 6.28 -1.80 -12.49
C ASN A 591 7.64 -1.10 -12.31
N TYR A 592 7.93 -0.58 -11.11
CA TYR A 592 9.24 -0.06 -10.76
C TYR A 592 10.33 -1.14 -10.88
N ASN A 593 10.09 -2.33 -10.30
CA ASN A 593 11.01 -3.46 -10.37
C ASN A 593 11.23 -3.92 -11.83
N VAL A 594 10.15 -4.06 -12.60
CA VAL A 594 10.22 -4.44 -14.03
C VAL A 594 11.10 -3.45 -14.81
N ARG A 595 10.92 -2.13 -14.59
CA ARG A 595 11.74 -1.09 -15.23
C ARG A 595 13.20 -1.14 -14.78
N LYS A 596 13.45 -1.37 -13.50
CA LYS A 596 14.80 -1.54 -12.94
C LYS A 596 15.53 -2.71 -13.60
N ASN A 597 14.88 -3.86 -13.68
CA ASN A 597 15.42 -5.06 -14.34
C ASN A 597 15.64 -4.85 -15.85
N THR A 598 14.67 -4.22 -16.53
CA THR A 598 14.79 -3.93 -17.97
C THR A 598 15.96 -3.01 -18.26
N ARG A 599 16.11 -1.92 -17.50
CA ARG A 599 17.27 -1.01 -17.63
C ARG A 599 18.58 -1.73 -17.35
N ALA A 600 18.64 -2.60 -16.35
CA ALA A 600 19.87 -3.35 -16.06
C ALA A 600 20.32 -4.22 -17.24
N LYS A 601 19.37 -4.80 -18.00
CA LYS A 601 19.66 -5.56 -19.22
C LYS A 601 20.22 -4.73 -20.36
N GLU A 602 19.95 -3.43 -20.40
CA GLU A 602 20.50 -2.53 -21.44
C GLU A 602 21.99 -2.22 -21.22
N TYR A 603 22.51 -2.42 -20.01
CA TYR A 603 23.92 -2.19 -19.64
C TYR A 603 24.73 -3.49 -19.50
N MET A 604 24.13 -4.66 -19.74
CA MET A 604 24.80 -5.96 -19.83
C MET A 604 25.03 -6.33 -21.29
#